data_AF-A0A2J6TUB4-F1
#
_entry.id   AF-A0A2J6TUB4-F1
#
_cell.length_a   1.000
_cell.length_b   1.000
_cell.length_c   1.000
_cell.angle_alpha   90.00
_cell.angle_beta   90.00
_cell.angle_gamma   90.00
#
_symmetry.space_group_name_H-M   'P 1'
#
loop_
_entity.id
_entity.type
_entity.pdbx_description
1 polymer ?
#
loop_
_entity_poly.entity_id
_entity_poly.type
_entity_poly.pdbx_seq_one_letter_code
_entity_poly.pdbx_strand_id
1 'polypeptide(L)'
;MRITPSPPFWTQDAKFKHLRVAAEALAAENSAGQDVAISYRAALKAAKSPEEAQEVVCNGLLNKLPSVLMLEKEDMGVIRSLSNYALDSLVAIEVRNYITREFEANLQVLELLSSGSIETLAKAICVKSKLMSF
;
A
#
# COMPACT_ATOMS: atom_id res chain seq x y z
N MET A 1 20.23 -14.77 -12.45
CA MET A 1 20.91 -13.56 -12.97
C MET A 1 20.29 -12.36 -12.26
N ARG A 2 20.99 -11.72 -11.31
CA ARG A 2 20.46 -10.55 -10.59
C ARG A 2 20.67 -9.33 -11.47
N ILE A 3 19.59 -8.74 -11.97
CA ILE A 3 19.63 -7.49 -12.72
C ILE A 3 19.74 -6.38 -11.68
N THR A 4 20.94 -5.98 -11.31
CA THR A 4 21.14 -4.73 -10.57
C THR A 4 20.86 -3.58 -11.55
N PRO A 5 19.90 -2.69 -11.26
CA PRO A 5 19.65 -1.55 -12.13
C PRO A 5 20.89 -0.66 -12.12
N SER A 6 21.54 -0.55 -13.27
CA SER A 6 22.58 0.46 -13.50
C SER A 6 21.96 1.84 -13.27
N PRO A 7 22.64 2.75 -12.54
CA PRO A 7 22.18 4.13 -12.49
C PRO A 7 22.13 4.68 -13.93
N PRO A 8 21.15 5.52 -14.26
CA PRO A 8 20.98 6.04 -15.60
C PRO A 8 22.15 6.97 -15.97
N PHE A 9 22.49 7.03 -17.27
CA PHE A 9 23.72 7.65 -17.80
C PHE A 9 23.95 9.12 -17.40
N TRP A 10 22.88 9.84 -17.04
CA TRP A 10 22.93 11.27 -16.67
C TRP A 10 23.34 11.52 -15.22
N THR A 11 23.37 10.50 -14.36
CA THR A 11 23.68 10.65 -12.92
C THR A 11 25.11 11.10 -12.62
N GLN A 12 26.04 10.93 -13.56
CA GLN A 12 27.45 11.31 -13.41
C GLN A 12 27.74 12.76 -13.86
N ASP A 13 26.82 13.41 -14.57
CA ASP A 13 27.04 14.78 -15.06
C ASP A 13 26.77 15.81 -13.95
N ALA A 14 27.74 16.69 -13.72
CA ALA A 14 27.67 17.74 -12.71
C ALA A 14 26.46 18.68 -12.89
N LYS A 15 25.99 18.88 -14.13
CA LYS A 15 24.80 19.70 -14.42
C LYS A 15 23.55 19.11 -13.79
N PHE A 16 23.44 17.79 -13.67
CA PHE A 16 22.28 17.09 -13.10
C PHE A 16 22.46 16.72 -11.62
N LYS A 17 23.50 17.24 -10.94
CA LYS A 17 23.75 16.99 -9.52
C LYS A 17 22.53 17.31 -8.65
N HIS A 18 21.84 18.41 -8.93
CA HIS A 18 20.67 18.83 -8.16
C HIS A 18 19.48 17.86 -8.34
N LEU A 19 19.25 17.36 -9.56
CA LEU A 19 18.22 16.34 -9.81
C LEU A 19 18.55 15.01 -9.15
N ARG A 20 19.83 14.60 -9.15
CA ARG A 20 20.27 13.39 -8.46
C ARG A 20 20.05 13.49 -6.95
N VAL A 21 20.47 14.59 -6.34
CA VAL A 21 20.30 14.80 -4.88
C VAL A 21 18.81 14.89 -4.51
N ALA A 22 17.98 15.55 -5.32
CA ALA A 22 16.54 15.58 -5.11
C ALA A 22 15.90 14.18 -5.24
N ALA A 23 16.32 13.38 -6.24
CA ALA A 23 15.84 12.01 -6.40
C ALA A 23 16.29 11.08 -5.27
N GLU A 24 17.52 11.24 -4.77
CA GLU A 24 18.04 10.52 -3.61
C GLU A 24 17.29 10.92 -2.32
N ALA A 25 16.98 12.20 -2.14
CA ALA A 25 16.16 12.71 -1.03
C ALA A 25 14.73 12.16 -1.09
N LEU A 26 14.08 12.19 -2.25
CA LEU A 26 12.76 11.60 -2.46
C LEU A 26 12.76 10.07 -2.23
N ALA A 27 13.82 9.37 -2.67
CA ALA A 27 13.96 7.95 -2.41
C ALA A 27 14.19 7.66 -0.92
N ALA A 28 14.94 8.51 -0.23
CA ALA A 28 15.16 8.43 1.20
C ALA A 28 13.88 8.74 2.00
N GLU A 29 13.08 9.72 1.60
CA GLU A 29 11.76 10.02 2.18
C GLU A 29 10.77 8.88 1.94
N ASN A 30 10.72 8.31 0.74
CA ASN A 30 9.95 7.09 0.45
C ASN A 30 10.42 5.88 1.28
N SER A 31 11.67 5.86 1.70
CA SER A 31 12.22 4.81 2.59
C SER A 31 12.00 5.13 4.06
N ALA A 32 11.96 6.41 4.45
CA ALA A 32 11.71 6.87 5.81
C ALA A 32 10.22 6.80 6.20
N GLY A 33 9.32 6.86 5.22
CA GLY A 33 7.90 6.52 5.36
C GLY A 33 7.61 5.01 5.38
N GLN A 34 8.62 4.14 5.21
CA GLN A 34 8.52 2.76 5.65
C GLN A 34 8.66 2.74 7.17
N ASP A 35 7.61 3.22 7.83
CA ASP A 35 7.28 2.88 9.20
C ASP A 35 7.55 1.39 9.37
N VAL A 36 8.33 1.04 10.41
CA VAL A 36 8.86 -0.28 10.78
C VAL A 36 8.23 -1.39 9.95
N ALA A 37 9.04 -2.19 9.23
CA ALA A 37 8.63 -3.35 8.43
C ALA A 37 7.81 -4.38 9.25
N ILE A 38 6.62 -4.01 9.69
CA ILE A 38 5.54 -4.85 10.13
C ILE A 38 5.14 -5.51 8.83
N SER A 39 5.64 -6.72 8.63
CA SER A 39 5.14 -7.55 7.58
C SER A 39 3.67 -7.79 7.90
N TYR A 40 2.76 -7.00 7.31
CA TYR A 40 1.32 -7.16 7.49
C TYR A 40 0.89 -8.58 7.15
N ARG A 41 1.60 -9.21 6.22
CA ARG A 41 1.51 -10.64 5.94
C ARG A 41 1.77 -11.52 7.18
N ALA A 42 2.85 -11.28 7.92
CA ALA A 42 3.18 -12.03 9.14
C ALA A 42 2.21 -11.71 10.28
N ALA A 43 1.83 -10.44 10.44
CA ALA A 43 0.84 -10.02 11.43
C ALA A 43 -0.54 -10.67 11.15
N LEU A 44 -0.97 -10.71 9.90
CA LEU A 44 -2.23 -11.33 9.51
C LEU A 44 -2.23 -12.85 9.72
N LYS A 45 -1.09 -13.52 9.50
CA LYS A 45 -0.92 -14.95 9.83
C LYS A 45 -0.94 -15.24 11.33
N ALA A 46 -0.47 -14.30 12.13
CA ALA A 46 -0.40 -14.43 13.59
C ALA A 46 -1.71 -14.08 14.30
N ALA A 47 -2.65 -13.43 13.59
CA ALA A 47 -3.94 -13.04 14.11
C ALA A 47 -4.74 -14.25 14.58
N LYS A 48 -5.31 -14.16 15.78
CA LYS A 48 -6.04 -15.24 16.45
C LYS A 48 -7.55 -15.09 16.35
N SER A 49 -8.03 -13.91 15.95
CA SER A 49 -9.45 -13.63 15.74
C SER A 49 -9.68 -12.93 14.40
N PRO A 50 -10.88 -13.04 13.82
CA PRO A 50 -11.25 -12.29 12.63
C PRO A 50 -11.22 -10.77 12.84
N GLU A 51 -11.44 -10.31 14.07
CA GLU A 51 -11.39 -8.90 14.46
C GLU A 51 -9.95 -8.38 14.42
N GLU A 52 -9.00 -9.12 15.01
CA GLU A 52 -7.58 -8.79 14.99
C GLU A 52 -7.04 -8.80 13.54
N ALA A 53 -7.46 -9.78 12.74
CA ALA A 53 -7.11 -9.84 11.33
C ALA A 53 -7.62 -8.58 10.57
N GLN A 54 -8.86 -8.16 10.84
CA GLN A 54 -9.43 -6.97 10.23
C GLN A 54 -8.65 -5.71 10.61
N GLU A 55 -8.25 -5.56 11.88
CA GLU A 55 -7.45 -4.43 12.35
C GLU A 55 -6.08 -4.36 11.65
N VAL A 56 -5.40 -5.50 11.53
CA VAL A 56 -4.12 -5.59 10.81
C VAL A 56 -4.27 -5.12 9.36
N VAL A 57 -5.32 -5.58 8.67
CA VAL A 57 -5.58 -5.18 7.28
C VAL A 57 -5.94 -3.71 7.19
N CYS A 58 -6.79 -3.18 8.08
CA CYS A 58 -7.12 -1.76 8.15
C CYS A 58 -5.86 -0.91 8.30
N ASN A 59 -4.99 -1.25 9.25
CA ASN A 59 -3.72 -0.53 9.46
C ASN A 59 -2.82 -0.59 8.22
N GLY A 60 -2.73 -1.75 7.56
CA GLY A 60 -1.94 -1.88 6.32
C GLY A 60 -2.50 -1.06 5.15
N LEU A 61 -3.82 -0.91 5.05
CA LEU A 61 -4.47 -0.06 4.08
C LEU A 61 -4.26 1.43 4.39
N LEU A 62 -4.40 1.83 5.66
CA LEU A 62 -4.18 3.21 6.11
C LEU A 62 -2.72 3.67 5.97
N ASN A 63 -1.76 2.74 5.95
CA ASN A 63 -0.37 3.08 5.65
C ASN A 63 -0.09 3.14 4.14
N LYS A 64 -0.73 2.29 3.32
CA LYS A 64 -0.51 2.28 1.87
C LYS A 64 -1.31 3.34 1.13
N LEU A 65 -2.61 3.48 1.40
CA LEU A 65 -3.50 4.34 0.63
C LEU A 65 -3.07 5.82 0.61
N PRO A 66 -2.62 6.45 1.72
CA PRO A 66 -2.18 7.85 1.68
C PRO A 66 -0.98 8.04 0.76
N SER A 67 -0.03 7.08 0.76
CA SER A 67 1.14 7.11 -0.12
C SER A 67 0.77 7.02 -1.61
N VAL A 68 -0.28 6.27 -1.96
CA VAL A 68 -0.72 6.10 -3.35
C VAL A 68 -1.62 7.27 -3.79
N LEU A 69 -2.43 7.80 -2.88
CA LEU A 69 -3.35 8.90 -3.14
C LEU A 69 -2.70 10.29 -3.02
N MET A 70 -1.41 10.36 -2.67
CA MET A 70 -0.71 11.62 -2.35
C MET A 70 -1.47 12.46 -1.31
N LEU A 71 -2.01 11.79 -0.29
CA LEU A 71 -2.71 12.42 0.83
C LEU A 71 -1.88 12.26 2.10
N GLU A 72 -2.03 13.18 3.02
CA GLU A 72 -1.47 13.06 4.35
C GLU A 72 -2.24 11.98 5.14
N LYS A 73 -1.55 11.21 5.99
CA LYS A 73 -2.17 10.12 6.75
C LYS A 73 -3.31 10.61 7.65
N GLU A 74 -3.23 11.87 8.08
CA GLU A 74 -4.22 12.54 8.93
C GLU A 74 -5.53 12.88 8.20
N ASP A 75 -5.47 13.07 6.89
CA ASP A 75 -6.65 13.34 6.06
C ASP A 75 -7.44 12.06 5.71
N MET A 76 -6.83 10.89 5.93
CA MET A 76 -7.44 9.61 5.63
C MET A 76 -8.30 9.10 6.80
N GLY A 77 -9.62 9.29 6.68
CA GLY A 77 -10.60 8.73 7.62
C GLY A 77 -10.96 7.28 7.30
N VAL A 78 -10.87 6.39 8.30
CA VAL A 78 -11.24 4.96 8.24
C VAL A 78 -12.70 4.72 7.80
N ILE A 79 -13.59 5.62 8.20
CA ILE A 79 -15.04 5.54 7.98
C ILE A 79 -15.43 6.21 6.64
N ARG A 80 -14.54 7.04 6.06
CA ARG A 80 -14.86 7.77 4.83
C ARG A 80 -14.94 6.79 3.65
N SER A 81 -15.93 7.04 2.78
CA SER A 81 -16.10 6.21 1.59
C SER A 81 -14.87 6.26 0.68
N LEU A 82 -14.40 5.11 0.19
CA LEU A 82 -13.31 5.01 -0.77
C LEU A 82 -13.65 5.72 -2.09
N SER A 83 -14.94 5.81 -2.43
CA SER A 83 -15.44 6.58 -3.57
C SER A 83 -15.18 8.09 -3.47
N ASN A 84 -14.95 8.62 -2.26
CA ASN A 84 -14.59 10.02 -2.05
C ASN A 84 -13.10 10.29 -2.31
N TYR A 85 -12.28 9.23 -2.33
CA TYR A 85 -10.90 9.32 -2.79
C TYR A 85 -10.90 9.01 -4.28
N ALA A 86 -10.23 9.85 -5.08
CA ALA A 86 -10.15 9.68 -6.52
C ALA A 86 -9.22 8.50 -6.87
N LEU A 87 -9.69 7.27 -6.66
CA LEU A 87 -9.04 6.05 -7.12
C LEU A 87 -9.26 5.94 -8.63
N ASP A 88 -8.36 6.53 -9.41
CA ASP A 88 -8.34 6.34 -10.87
C ASP A 88 -7.99 4.89 -11.25
N SER A 89 -8.15 4.55 -12.52
CA SER A 89 -7.95 3.18 -13.01
C SER A 89 -6.52 2.65 -12.79
N LEU A 90 -5.50 3.50 -12.79
CA LEU A 90 -4.11 3.10 -12.56
C LEU A 90 -3.84 2.89 -11.08
N VAL A 91 -4.25 3.84 -10.24
CA VAL A 91 -4.15 3.74 -8.78
C VAL A 91 -4.89 2.52 -8.25
N ALA A 92 -6.10 2.24 -8.77
CA ALA A 92 -6.88 1.07 -8.38
C ALA A 92 -6.13 -0.25 -8.69
N ILE A 93 -5.40 -0.33 -9.80
CA ILE A 93 -4.56 -1.48 -10.14
C ILE A 93 -3.39 -1.60 -9.16
N GLU A 94 -2.74 -0.50 -8.80
CA GLU A 94 -1.64 -0.51 -7.83
C GLU A 94 -2.12 -1.01 -6.45
N VAL A 95 -3.23 -0.47 -5.95
CA VAL A 95 -3.82 -0.87 -4.66
C VAL A 95 -4.21 -2.36 -4.69
N ARG A 96 -4.85 -2.82 -5.77
CA ARG A 96 -5.17 -4.25 -5.95
C ARG A 96 -3.91 -5.13 -5.88
N ASN A 97 -2.86 -4.74 -6.60
CA ASN A 97 -1.60 -5.49 -6.63
C ASN A 97 -0.93 -5.52 -5.25
N TYR A 98 -0.96 -4.42 -4.52
CA TYR A 98 -0.48 -4.35 -3.14
C TYR A 98 -1.26 -5.32 -2.23
N ILE A 99 -2.59 -5.31 -2.29
CA ILE A 99 -3.44 -6.20 -1.50
C ILE A 99 -3.14 -7.66 -1.79
N THR A 100 -3.00 -8.03 -3.06
CA THR A 100 -2.66 -9.40 -3.45
C THR A 100 -1.27 -9.80 -2.96
N ARG A 101 -0.30 -8.89 -2.95
CA ARG A 101 1.06 -9.17 -2.48
C ARG A 101 1.14 -9.34 -0.96
N GLU A 102 0.56 -8.39 -0.21
CA GLU A 102 0.67 -8.38 1.25
C GLU A 102 -0.28 -9.35 1.93
N PHE A 103 -1.53 -9.44 1.46
CA PHE A 103 -2.59 -10.18 2.14
C PHE A 103 -3.00 -11.49 1.43
N GLU A 104 -2.41 -11.81 0.27
CA GLU A 104 -2.83 -12.94 -0.59
C GLU A 104 -4.33 -12.99 -0.90
N ALA A 105 -4.98 -11.82 -0.90
CA ALA A 105 -6.38 -11.68 -1.26
C ALA A 105 -6.49 -11.24 -2.72
N ASN A 106 -7.28 -11.97 -3.50
CA ASN A 106 -7.57 -11.61 -4.90
C ASN A 106 -8.92 -10.90 -4.98
N LEU A 107 -8.86 -9.59 -5.22
CA LEU A 107 -10.04 -8.74 -5.43
C LEU A 107 -10.15 -8.34 -6.90
N GLN A 108 -11.36 -8.18 -7.39
CA GLN A 108 -11.60 -7.51 -8.66
C GLN A 108 -11.50 -6.00 -8.48
N VAL A 109 -11.08 -5.28 -9.53
CA VAL A 109 -10.98 -3.81 -9.48
C VAL A 109 -12.35 -3.18 -9.17
N LEU A 110 -13.43 -3.74 -9.70
CA LEU A 110 -14.80 -3.29 -9.39
C LEU A 110 -15.15 -3.48 -7.91
N GLU A 111 -14.70 -4.56 -7.27
CA GLU A 111 -14.92 -4.78 -5.83
C GLU A 111 -14.15 -3.76 -4.98
N LEU A 112 -12.95 -3.36 -5.42
CA LEU A 112 -12.15 -2.32 -4.78
C LEU A 112 -12.81 -0.93 -4.91
N LEU A 113 -13.37 -0.62 -6.08
CA LEU A 113 -14.02 0.68 -6.32
C LEU A 113 -15.40 0.76 -5.67
N SER A 114 -16.06 -0.38 -5.47
CA SER A 114 -17.37 -0.49 -4.84
C SER A 114 -17.31 -0.72 -3.32
N SER A 115 -16.12 -1.01 -2.77
CA SER A 115 -15.96 -1.16 -1.32
C SER A 115 -16.22 0.19 -0.66
N GLY A 116 -17.35 0.31 0.03
CA GLY A 116 -17.82 1.55 0.62
C GLY A 116 -16.74 2.24 1.44
N SER A 117 -16.34 1.70 2.59
CA SER A 117 -15.28 2.25 3.47
C SER A 117 -14.04 1.35 3.54
N ILE A 118 -12.95 1.88 4.12
CA ILE A 118 -11.73 1.10 4.39
C ILE A 118 -12.03 -0.12 5.27
N GLU A 119 -12.95 -0.01 6.22
CA GLU A 119 -13.37 -1.16 7.05
C GLU A 119 -14.07 -2.23 6.22
N THR A 120 -14.96 -1.84 5.31
CA THR A 120 -15.65 -2.82 4.45
C THR A 120 -14.69 -3.50 3.49
N LEU A 121 -13.69 -2.76 2.99
CA LEU A 121 -12.61 -3.31 2.19
C LEU A 121 -11.77 -4.29 3.01
N ALA A 122 -11.38 -3.91 4.23
CA ALA A 122 -10.60 -4.77 5.12
C ALA A 122 -11.33 -6.09 5.41
N LYS A 123 -12.63 -6.04 5.69
CA LYS A 123 -13.48 -7.25 5.83
C LYS A 123 -13.48 -8.11 4.57
N ALA A 124 -13.64 -7.50 3.39
CA ALA A 124 -13.63 -8.22 2.12
C ALA A 124 -12.26 -8.88 1.85
N ILE A 125 -11.16 -8.21 2.20
CA ILE A 125 -9.80 -8.75 2.11
C ILE A 125 -9.63 -9.93 3.04
N CYS A 126 -10.06 -9.83 4.31
CA CYS A 126 -10.01 -10.94 5.26
C CYS A 126 -10.73 -12.15 4.69
N VAL A 127 -11.98 -12.01 4.24
CA VAL A 127 -12.79 -13.13 3.68
C VAL A 127 -12.10 -13.82 2.50
N LYS A 128 -11.35 -13.08 1.68
CA LYS A 128 -10.66 -13.61 0.48
C LYS A 128 -9.19 -13.96 0.72
N SER A 129 -8.66 -13.69 1.90
CA SER A 129 -7.24 -13.92 2.21
C SER A 129 -6.99 -15.41 2.45
N LYS A 130 -5.92 -15.92 1.83
CA LYS A 130 -5.44 -17.30 2.05
C LYS A 130 -4.54 -17.43 3.29
N LEU A 131 -4.24 -16.32 3.96
CA LEU A 131 -3.30 -16.27 5.08
C LEU A 131 -3.97 -16.56 6.42
N MET A 132 -5.29 -16.46 6.49
CA MET A 132 -6.07 -16.72 7.71
C MET A 132 -6.25 -18.22 7.91
N SER A 133 -6.03 -18.69 9.13
CA SER A 133 -6.15 -20.09 9.52
C SER A 133 -6.72 -20.16 10.94
N PHE A 134 -7.99 -19.78 11.08
CA PHE A 134 -8.77 -19.91 12.32
C PHE A 134 -10.10 -20.60 12.03
#